data_AF-A0A150ARI4-F1
#
_entry.id   AF-A0A150ARI4-F1
#
_cell.length_a   1.000
_cell.length_b   1.000
_cell.length_c   1.000
_cell.angle_alpha   90.00
_cell.angle_beta   90.00
_cell.angle_gamma   90.00
#
_symmetry.space_group_name_H-M   'P 1'
#
loop_
_entity.id
_entity.type
_entity.pdbx_description
1 polymer ?
#
loop_
_entity_poly.entity_id
_entity_poly.type
_entity_poly.pdbx_seq_one_letter_code
_entity_poly.pdbx_strand_id
1 'polypeptide(L)'
;MPVAQNNKVLFIHIPKNAGKSIEVALGITTSQEAIKYTWRKTLNRIAVFLLRLTKDKKSHDRIWGIIDYTFTAQHLTLQEILNSQLINPYEKDNFITIAVVRNPYDRAVSSYNHFCSQNTEQISFLDFLNTFFVYQKNDRHNVIAHKRTQSEFLRDTYGNIKIKYLLRFENLNEDFKSFADDLNLNQKSLDKIGAKKRNHNNYRKYYCDESKKIIEEYFKDDLENFSYTF
;
A
#
# COMPACT_ATOMS: atom_id res chain seq x y z
N MET A 1 10.80 5.79 -1.67
CA MET A 1 9.61 6.61 -1.98
C MET A 1 9.20 6.26 -3.39
N PRO A 2 7.93 5.99 -3.67
CA PRO A 2 7.51 5.45 -4.96
C PRO A 2 7.41 6.53 -6.06
N VAL A 3 8.47 7.33 -6.21
CA VAL A 3 8.58 8.33 -7.28
C VAL A 3 9.64 7.87 -8.26
N ALA A 4 9.24 7.61 -9.50
CA ALA A 4 10.16 7.37 -10.60
C ALA A 4 10.48 8.72 -11.26
N GLN A 5 11.52 9.38 -10.75
CA GLN A 5 11.89 10.75 -11.15
C GLN A 5 12.16 10.87 -12.64
N ASN A 6 12.85 9.89 -13.24
CA ASN A 6 13.19 9.89 -14.66
C ASN A 6 11.97 9.91 -15.58
N ASN A 7 10.86 9.31 -15.14
CA ASN A 7 9.62 9.22 -15.91
C ASN A 7 8.56 10.21 -15.42
N LYS A 8 8.86 11.01 -14.40
CA LYS A 8 7.89 11.87 -13.68
C LYS A 8 6.63 11.10 -13.29
N VAL A 9 6.79 9.89 -12.76
CA VAL A 9 5.66 9.05 -12.31
C VAL A 9 5.59 9.05 -10.79
N LEU A 10 4.41 9.37 -10.27
CA LEU A 10 4.07 9.26 -8.85
C LEU A 10 3.21 8.01 -8.63
N PHE A 11 3.80 6.96 -8.05
CA PHE A 11 3.09 5.72 -7.76
C PHE A 11 2.53 5.71 -6.34
N ILE A 12 1.20 5.71 -6.19
CA ILE A 12 0.56 5.56 -4.88
C ILE A 12 0.53 4.08 -4.52
N HIS A 13 1.53 3.65 -3.75
CA HIS A 13 1.72 2.25 -3.38
C HIS A 13 0.73 1.79 -2.30
N ILE A 14 -0.40 1.24 -2.72
CA ILE A 14 -1.38 0.60 -1.83
C ILE A 14 -0.89 -0.81 -1.39
N PRO A 15 -0.91 -1.14 -0.08
CA PRO A 15 -0.50 -2.47 0.37
C PRO A 15 -1.34 -3.59 -0.26
N LYS A 16 -0.64 -4.67 -0.62
CA LYS A 16 -1.19 -5.93 -1.20
C LYS A 16 -1.72 -5.82 -2.65
N ASN A 17 -1.36 -4.76 -3.37
CA ASN A 17 -1.79 -4.52 -4.75
C ASN A 17 -0.61 -4.58 -5.74
N ALA A 18 0.22 -5.62 -5.65
CA ALA A 18 1.41 -5.81 -6.51
C ALA A 18 2.46 -4.68 -6.51
N GLY A 19 2.48 -3.81 -5.49
CA GLY A 19 3.34 -2.63 -5.56
C GLY A 19 4.84 -2.90 -5.70
N LYS A 20 5.36 -4.03 -5.19
CA LYS A 20 6.76 -4.44 -5.44
C LYS A 20 7.06 -4.66 -6.93
N SER A 21 6.14 -5.29 -7.66
CA SER A 21 6.29 -5.53 -9.10
C SER A 21 6.26 -4.21 -9.88
N ILE A 22 5.39 -3.28 -9.50
CA ILE A 22 5.35 -1.93 -10.10
C ILE A 22 6.62 -1.14 -9.78
N GLU A 23 7.09 -1.17 -8.53
CA GLU A 23 8.33 -0.48 -8.13
C GLU A 23 9.54 -0.96 -8.94
N VAL A 24 9.64 -2.27 -9.19
CA VAL A 24 10.71 -2.82 -10.04
C VAL A 24 10.54 -2.43 -11.50
N ALA A 25 9.32 -2.51 -12.04
CA ALA A 25 9.08 -2.18 -13.44
C ALA A 25 9.28 -0.69 -13.77
N LEU A 26 9.04 0.19 -12.78
CA LEU A 26 9.34 1.62 -12.87
C LEU A 26 10.81 1.96 -12.55
N GLY A 27 11.65 0.97 -12.25
CA GLY A 27 13.06 1.18 -11.90
C GLY A 27 13.29 1.89 -10.55
N ILE A 28 12.29 1.92 -9.67
CA ILE A 28 12.38 2.53 -8.33
C ILE A 28 13.22 1.66 -7.39
N THR A 29 13.19 0.35 -7.58
CA THR A 29 14.00 -0.63 -6.83
C THR A 29 14.41 -1.78 -7.74
N THR A 30 15.47 -2.49 -7.39
CA THR A 30 15.90 -3.70 -8.12
C THR A 30 15.15 -4.95 -7.64
N SER A 31 15.09 -5.99 -8.49
CA SER A 31 14.50 -7.28 -8.12
C SER A 31 15.16 -7.90 -6.89
N GLN A 32 16.48 -7.74 -6.72
CA GLN A 32 17.18 -8.23 -5.53
C GLN A 32 16.74 -7.49 -4.25
N GLU A 33 16.63 -6.16 -4.30
CA GLU A 33 16.19 -5.34 -3.16
C GLU A 33 14.72 -5.60 -2.77
N ALA A 34 13.85 -5.83 -3.76
CA ALA A 34 12.44 -6.14 -3.52
C ALA A 34 12.25 -7.49 -2.80
N ILE A 35 13.16 -8.45 -3.02
CA ILE A 35 13.16 -9.78 -2.39
C ILE A 35 13.82 -9.72 -1.01
N LYS A 36 14.98 -9.05 -0.89
CA LYS A 36 15.77 -9.01 0.34
C LYS A 36 15.66 -7.63 1.00
N TYR A 37 14.64 -7.45 1.84
CA TYR A 37 14.45 -6.23 2.63
C TYR A 37 15.53 -6.09 3.74
N THR A 38 16.76 -5.75 3.37
CA THR A 38 17.85 -5.43 4.32
C THR A 38 18.08 -3.92 4.36
N TRP A 39 17.06 -3.16 4.74
CA TRP A 39 17.08 -1.71 4.54
C TRP A 39 17.65 -0.87 5.68
N ARG A 40 17.63 -1.36 6.93
CA ARG A 40 18.08 -0.54 8.06
C ARG A 40 19.52 -0.88 8.43
N LYS A 41 20.45 -0.04 8.00
CA LYS A 41 21.82 0.00 8.56
C LYS A 41 21.72 -0.04 10.10
N THR A 42 22.60 -0.80 10.75
CA THR A 42 22.60 -0.98 12.22
C THR A 42 22.56 0.36 12.96
N LEU A 43 23.28 1.36 12.44
CA LEU A 43 23.27 2.74 12.95
C LEU A 43 21.88 3.37 13.00
N ASN A 44 21.06 3.18 11.97
CA ASN A 44 19.69 3.70 11.94
C ASN A 44 18.82 2.99 13.01
N ARG A 45 19.03 1.69 13.25
CA ARG A 45 18.34 0.96 14.34
C ARG A 45 18.71 1.53 15.70
N ILE A 46 19.99 1.85 15.91
CA ILE A 46 20.50 2.47 17.14
C ILE A 46 19.92 3.88 17.30
N ALA A 47 19.94 4.71 16.26
CA ALA A 47 19.37 6.06 16.29
C ALA A 47 17.87 6.06 16.65
N VAL A 48 17.07 5.19 16.01
CA VAL A 48 15.65 5.02 16.34
C VAL A 48 15.45 4.54 17.79
N PHE A 49 16.33 3.67 18.29
CA PHE A 49 16.28 3.23 19.68
C PHE A 49 16.55 4.38 20.65
N LEU A 50 17.61 5.17 20.41
CA LEU A 50 17.95 6.33 21.23
C LEU A 50 16.84 7.39 21.23
N LEU A 51 16.26 7.69 20.06
CA LEU A 51 15.12 8.61 19.94
C LEU A 51 13.90 8.14 20.74
N ARG A 52 13.65 6.83 20.83
CA ARG A 52 12.56 6.29 21.65
C ARG A 52 12.81 6.46 23.14
N LEU A 53 14.07 6.38 23.58
CA LEU A 53 14.44 6.60 24.97
C LEU A 53 14.33 8.08 25.37
N THR A 54 14.62 8.99 24.43
CA THR A 54 14.63 10.44 24.69
C THR A 54 13.32 11.15 24.31
N LYS A 55 12.33 10.42 23.77
CA LYS A 55 11.02 10.98 23.40
C LYS A 55 10.31 11.55 24.63
N ASP A 56 10.08 12.87 24.64
CA ASP A 56 9.23 13.52 25.63
C ASP A 56 7.79 12.98 25.53
N LYS A 57 7.21 12.57 26.66
CA LYS A 57 5.83 12.04 26.68
C LYS A 57 4.79 13.12 26.41
N LYS A 58 5.07 14.39 26.77
CA LYS A 58 4.15 15.53 26.56
C LYS A 58 4.21 16.10 25.15
N SER A 59 5.27 15.82 24.40
CA SER A 59 5.42 16.27 23.02
C SER A 59 4.38 15.67 22.07
N HIS A 60 3.83 14.49 22.40
CA HIS A 60 2.77 13.86 21.61
C HIS A 60 1.44 14.64 21.69
N ASP A 61 1.07 15.12 22.87
CA ASP A 61 -0.18 15.85 23.09
C ASP A 61 -0.16 17.28 22.52
N ARG A 62 1.05 17.81 22.27
CA ARG A 62 1.24 19.21 21.90
C ARG A 62 1.78 19.40 20.48
N ILE A 63 2.19 18.33 19.80
CA ILE A 63 2.83 18.35 18.48
C ILE A 63 4.10 19.24 18.50
N TRP A 64 5.00 19.01 19.46
CA TRP A 64 6.31 19.69 19.52
C TRP A 64 7.43 18.76 19.06
N GLY A 65 8.33 19.25 18.21
CA GLY A 65 9.58 18.57 17.84
C GLY A 65 9.81 18.38 16.34
N ILE A 66 11.02 17.97 15.98
CA ILE A 66 11.36 17.55 14.63
C ILE A 66 10.90 16.10 14.44
N ILE A 67 10.16 15.82 13.38
CA ILE A 67 9.80 14.45 12.99
C ILE A 67 11.03 13.81 12.31
N ASP A 68 12.06 13.50 13.10
CA ASP A 68 13.29 12.85 12.64
C ASP A 68 13.11 11.33 12.54
N TYR A 69 12.16 10.90 11.70
CA TYR A 69 12.11 9.51 11.26
C TYR A 69 12.89 9.37 9.96
N THR A 70 13.74 8.36 9.86
CA THR A 70 14.18 7.86 8.55
C THR A 70 12.94 7.35 7.81
N PHE A 71 12.39 8.21 6.95
CA PHE A 71 11.12 8.00 6.26
C PHE A 71 11.24 6.81 5.31
N THR A 72 10.72 5.66 5.72
CA THR A 72 10.26 4.66 4.75
C THR A 72 8.87 5.08 4.30
N ALA A 73 8.81 5.96 3.31
CA ALA A 73 7.58 6.52 2.74
C ALA A 73 6.78 5.52 1.87
N GLN A 74 6.87 4.22 2.13
CA GLN A 74 5.99 3.24 1.48
C GLN A 74 4.61 3.32 2.15
N HIS A 75 3.55 3.21 1.35
CA HIS A 75 2.17 3.29 1.80
C HIS A 75 1.78 4.63 2.44
N LEU A 76 2.21 5.74 1.83
CA LEU A 76 1.62 7.05 2.09
C LEU A 76 0.37 7.24 1.21
N THR A 77 -0.65 7.91 1.75
CA THR A 77 -1.79 8.39 0.95
C THR A 77 -1.36 9.51 0.01
N LEU A 78 -2.17 9.79 -1.01
CA LEU A 78 -1.96 10.93 -1.90
C LEU A 78 -1.81 12.23 -1.11
N GLN A 79 -2.68 12.48 -0.12
CA GLN A 79 -2.60 13.67 0.71
C GLN A 79 -1.30 13.72 1.54
N GLU A 80 -0.91 12.61 2.15
CA GLU A 80 0.34 12.52 2.92
C GLU A 80 1.54 12.84 2.02
N ILE A 81 1.57 12.31 0.79
CA ILE A 81 2.62 12.61 -0.20
C ILE A 81 2.63 14.09 -0.54
N LEU A 82 1.47 14.67 -0.90
CA LEU A 82 1.37 16.07 -1.29
C LEU A 82 1.75 17.03 -0.15
N ASN A 83 1.47 16.66 1.11
CA ASN A 83 1.76 17.49 2.28
C ASN A 83 3.18 17.27 2.84
N SER A 84 3.85 16.17 2.49
CA SER A 84 5.16 15.80 3.05
C SER A 84 6.35 16.68 2.59
N GLN A 85 6.14 17.60 1.64
CA GLN A 85 7.19 18.38 0.98
C GLN A 85 8.27 17.52 0.27
N LEU A 86 8.07 16.20 0.16
CA LEU A 86 9.02 15.29 -0.49
C LEU A 86 9.02 15.43 -2.03
N ILE A 87 7.98 16.06 -2.58
CA ILE A 87 7.88 16.43 -3.99
C ILE A 87 7.86 17.96 -4.03
N ASN A 88 8.71 18.53 -4.88
CA ASN A 88 8.76 19.97 -5.10
C ASN A 88 7.35 20.48 -5.47
N PRO A 89 6.76 21.41 -4.71
CA PRO A 89 5.42 21.94 -4.97
C PRO A 89 5.22 22.44 -6.40
N TYR A 90 6.27 22.99 -7.02
CA TYR A 90 6.23 23.50 -8.39
C TYR A 90 6.29 22.39 -9.46
N GLU A 91 6.61 21.16 -9.08
CA GLU A 91 6.69 20.02 -9.98
C GLU A 91 5.53 19.04 -9.80
N LYS A 92 4.68 19.23 -8.78
CA LYS A 92 3.58 18.30 -8.45
C LYS A 92 2.67 18.04 -9.64
N ASP A 93 2.30 19.08 -10.38
CA ASP A 93 1.41 18.99 -11.53
C ASP A 93 2.08 18.30 -12.75
N ASN A 94 3.40 18.14 -12.72
CA ASN A 94 4.15 17.44 -13.76
C ASN A 94 4.23 15.93 -13.53
N PHE A 95 3.80 15.43 -12.36
CA PHE A 95 3.81 14.00 -12.07
C PHE A 95 2.55 13.32 -12.59
N ILE A 96 2.77 12.23 -13.31
CA ILE A 96 1.72 11.32 -13.73
C ILE A 96 1.41 10.38 -12.57
N THR A 97 0.19 10.48 -12.03
CA THR A 97 -0.26 9.66 -10.91
C THR A 97 -0.69 8.27 -11.39
N ILE A 98 -0.17 7.24 -10.74
CA ILE A 98 -0.52 5.86 -10.98
C ILE A 98 -0.84 5.15 -9.66
N ALA A 99 -1.85 4.28 -9.67
CA ALA A 99 -2.15 3.39 -8.56
C ALA A 99 -2.65 2.04 -9.07
N VAL A 100 -2.48 0.99 -8.27
CA VAL A 100 -3.08 -0.32 -8.54
C VAL A 100 -4.17 -0.55 -7.51
N VAL A 101 -5.39 -0.83 -7.96
CA VAL A 101 -6.51 -1.27 -7.12
C VAL A 101 -6.74 -2.76 -7.29
N ARG A 102 -7.34 -3.38 -6.29
CA ARG A 102 -7.64 -4.81 -6.25
C ARG A 102 -9.01 -5.01 -5.65
N ASN A 103 -9.69 -6.07 -6.06
CA ASN A 103 -10.93 -6.52 -5.44
C ASN A 103 -10.74 -6.59 -3.90
N PRO A 104 -11.54 -5.83 -3.10
CA PRO A 104 -11.39 -5.78 -1.65
C PRO A 104 -11.45 -7.15 -0.98
N TYR A 105 -12.27 -8.07 -1.49
CA TYR A 105 -12.39 -9.42 -0.95
C TYR A 105 -11.10 -10.24 -1.13
N ASP A 106 -10.47 -10.15 -2.31
CA ASP A 106 -9.17 -10.82 -2.56
C ASP A 106 -8.01 -10.12 -1.84
N ARG A 107 -8.09 -8.79 -1.68
CA ARG A 107 -7.12 -8.00 -0.89
C ARG A 107 -7.15 -8.42 0.57
N ALA A 108 -8.32 -8.60 1.19
CA ALA A 108 -8.45 -9.04 2.57
C ALA A 108 -7.84 -10.44 2.80
N VAL A 109 -8.09 -11.41 1.91
CA VAL A 109 -7.42 -12.73 1.97
C VAL A 109 -5.92 -12.61 1.74
N SER A 110 -5.46 -11.62 0.96
CA SER A 110 -4.03 -11.32 0.82
C SER A 110 -3.41 -10.79 2.12
N SER A 111 -4.14 -9.96 2.86
CA SER A 111 -3.73 -9.47 4.18
C SER A 111 -3.73 -10.59 5.21
N TYR A 112 -4.78 -11.43 5.27
CA TYR A 112 -4.83 -12.60 6.14
C TYR A 112 -3.62 -13.50 5.93
N ASN A 113 -3.34 -13.90 4.69
CA ASN A 113 -2.18 -14.73 4.37
C ASN A 113 -0.84 -14.01 4.58
N HIS A 114 -0.80 -12.68 4.73
CA HIS A 114 0.42 -11.95 5.04
C HIS A 114 0.73 -11.91 6.53
N PHE A 115 -0.30 -11.67 7.35
CA PHE A 115 -0.14 -11.52 8.80
C PHE A 115 -0.25 -12.83 9.56
N CYS A 116 -1.02 -13.80 9.06
CA CYS A 116 -1.27 -15.07 9.73
C CYS A 116 -0.36 -16.21 9.26
N SER A 117 0.35 -16.10 8.13
CA SER A 117 1.15 -17.22 7.58
C SER A 117 2.34 -17.64 8.44
N GLN A 118 2.72 -16.84 9.44
CA GLN A 118 3.83 -17.12 10.35
C GLN A 118 3.39 -17.33 11.81
N ASN A 119 2.08 -17.28 12.08
CA ASN A 119 1.57 -17.53 13.42
C ASN A 119 1.43 -19.03 13.66
N THR A 120 1.89 -19.49 14.82
CA THR A 120 1.73 -20.86 15.30
C THR A 120 0.30 -21.17 15.73
N GLU A 121 -0.46 -20.15 16.11
CA GLU A 121 -1.89 -20.23 16.39
C GLU A 121 -2.68 -19.92 15.12
N GLN A 122 -3.45 -20.91 14.66
CA GLN A 122 -4.23 -20.82 13.44
C GLN A 122 -5.52 -20.01 13.70
N ILE A 123 -5.44 -18.69 13.57
CA ILE A 123 -6.60 -17.79 13.65
C ILE A 123 -7.47 -18.00 12.40
N SER A 124 -8.80 -18.12 12.56
CA SER A 124 -9.72 -18.24 11.43
C SER A 124 -9.75 -16.95 10.59
N PHE A 125 -10.20 -17.04 9.33
CA PHE A 125 -10.32 -15.85 8.49
C PHE A 125 -11.32 -14.84 9.06
N LEU A 126 -12.46 -15.31 9.58
CA LEU A 126 -13.48 -14.47 10.20
C LEU A 126 -12.94 -13.75 11.45
N ASP A 127 -12.26 -14.48 12.33
CA ASP A 127 -11.64 -13.90 13.54
C ASP A 127 -10.56 -12.87 13.18
N PHE A 128 -9.79 -13.13 12.12
CA PHE A 128 -8.85 -12.15 11.60
C PHE A 128 -9.56 -10.87 11.13
N LEU A 129 -10.67 -10.97 10.41
CA LEU A 129 -11.40 -9.77 9.97
C LEU A 129 -11.91 -8.95 11.15
N ASN A 130 -12.54 -9.61 12.13
CA ASN A 130 -13.03 -8.98 13.35
C ASN A 130 -11.88 -8.32 14.14
N THR A 131 -10.77 -9.01 14.36
CA THR A 131 -9.67 -8.46 15.17
C THR A 131 -8.83 -7.41 14.44
N PHE A 132 -8.46 -7.67 13.19
CA PHE A 132 -7.53 -6.84 12.43
C PHE A 132 -8.21 -5.58 11.89
N PHE A 133 -9.37 -5.69 11.24
CA PHE A 133 -10.03 -4.53 10.64
C PHE A 133 -10.90 -3.77 11.65
N VAL A 134 -11.55 -4.45 12.61
CA VAL A 134 -12.49 -3.79 13.55
C VAL A 134 -11.81 -3.34 14.85
N TYR A 135 -11.07 -4.20 15.56
CA TYR A 135 -10.76 -3.95 16.98
C TYR A 135 -9.35 -3.43 17.33
N GLN A 136 -8.31 -3.61 16.51
CA GLN A 136 -6.95 -3.25 16.93
C GLN A 136 -6.61 -1.75 16.79
N LYS A 137 -6.42 -1.04 17.92
CA LYS A 137 -5.58 0.17 17.98
C LYS A 137 -4.11 -0.25 17.88
N ASN A 138 -3.42 0.18 16.82
CA ASN A 138 -1.99 -0.09 16.64
C ASN A 138 -1.33 1.13 16.01
N ASP A 139 -0.26 1.63 16.63
CA ASP A 139 0.42 2.86 16.20
C ASP A 139 1.52 2.59 15.16
N ARG A 140 1.70 1.33 14.72
CA ARG A 140 2.70 0.99 13.71
C ARG A 140 2.17 1.34 12.32
N HIS A 141 2.82 2.31 11.66
CA HIS A 141 2.54 2.75 10.28
C HIS A 141 2.18 1.63 9.32
N ASN A 142 2.98 0.55 9.26
CA ASN A 142 2.71 -0.56 8.35
C ASN A 142 1.35 -1.22 8.62
N VAL A 143 1.00 -1.45 9.89
CA VAL A 143 -0.29 -2.07 10.26
C VAL A 143 -1.44 -1.13 9.91
N ILE A 144 -1.31 0.16 10.20
CA ILE A 144 -2.31 1.18 9.86
C ILE A 144 -2.54 1.22 8.34
N ALA A 145 -1.47 1.26 7.56
CA ALA A 145 -1.54 1.27 6.10
C ALA A 145 -2.29 0.05 5.54
N HIS A 146 -2.09 -1.14 6.11
CA HIS A 146 -2.79 -2.36 5.70
C HIS A 146 -4.28 -2.37 6.03
N LYS A 147 -4.74 -1.52 6.96
CA LYS A 147 -6.15 -1.35 7.32
C LYS A 147 -6.86 -0.32 6.44
N ARG A 148 -6.16 0.75 6.04
CA ARG A 148 -6.72 1.79 5.17
C ARG A 148 -7.39 1.20 3.91
N THR A 149 -8.52 1.79 3.57
CA THR A 149 -9.22 1.50 2.31
C THR A 149 -8.40 2.04 1.14
N GLN A 150 -8.57 1.44 -0.03
CA GLN A 150 -7.88 1.87 -1.24
C GLN A 150 -8.32 3.28 -1.64
N SER A 151 -9.58 3.60 -1.40
CA SER A 151 -10.14 4.95 -1.58
C SER A 151 -9.42 5.97 -0.70
N GLU A 152 -9.18 5.68 0.57
CA GLU A 152 -8.44 6.59 1.48
C GLU A 152 -7.02 6.89 0.98
N PHE A 153 -6.36 5.93 0.32
CA PHE A 153 -5.05 6.18 -0.29
C PHE A 153 -5.11 7.18 -1.45
N LEU A 154 -6.23 7.25 -2.17
CA LEU A 154 -6.32 7.94 -3.47
C LEU A 154 -7.13 9.23 -3.44
N ARG A 155 -7.92 9.48 -2.39
CA ARG A 155 -8.71 10.70 -2.26
C ARG A 155 -7.81 11.94 -2.15
N ASP A 156 -8.16 12.96 -2.92
CA ASP A 156 -7.60 14.31 -2.78
C ASP A 156 -8.22 15.05 -1.58
N THR A 157 -7.83 16.30 -1.36
CA THR A 157 -8.35 17.14 -0.26
C THR A 157 -9.84 17.45 -0.37
N TYR A 158 -10.43 17.26 -1.55
CA TYR A 158 -11.85 17.46 -1.81
C TYR A 158 -12.63 16.13 -1.80
N GLY A 159 -11.98 15.02 -1.47
CA GLY A 159 -12.58 13.69 -1.43
C GLY A 159 -12.70 13.00 -2.79
N ASN A 160 -12.16 13.57 -3.87
CA ASN A 160 -12.22 12.97 -5.20
C ASN A 160 -11.06 12.03 -5.46
N ILE A 161 -11.27 11.00 -6.29
CA ILE A 161 -10.22 10.10 -6.76
C ILE A 161 -9.87 10.49 -8.20
N LYS A 162 -8.77 11.23 -8.38
CA LYS A 162 -8.29 11.72 -9.68
C LYS A 162 -6.90 11.16 -10.01
N ILE A 163 -6.83 9.84 -10.13
CA ILE A 163 -5.60 9.15 -10.52
C ILE A 163 -5.58 9.00 -12.04
N LYS A 164 -4.50 9.43 -12.71
CA LYS A 164 -4.41 9.39 -14.17
C LYS A 164 -4.42 7.96 -14.71
N TYR A 165 -3.67 7.07 -14.08
CA TYR A 165 -3.64 5.64 -14.41
C TYR A 165 -4.05 4.79 -13.20
N LEU A 166 -5.26 4.25 -13.25
CA LEU A 166 -5.79 3.36 -12.22
C LEU A 166 -5.83 1.92 -12.75
N LEU A 167 -4.81 1.14 -12.40
CA LEU A 167 -4.63 -0.23 -12.90
C LEU A 167 -5.39 -1.21 -12.00
N ARG A 168 -5.95 -2.27 -12.58
CA ARG A 168 -6.60 -3.35 -11.83
C ARG A 168 -5.63 -4.50 -11.64
N PHE A 169 -5.51 -4.95 -10.41
CA PHE A 169 -4.67 -6.08 -10.03
C PHE A 169 -5.07 -7.37 -10.78
N GLU A 170 -6.36 -7.50 -11.11
CA GLU A 170 -6.91 -8.64 -11.85
C GLU A 170 -6.39 -8.71 -13.30
N ASN A 171 -6.19 -7.55 -13.94
CA ASN A 171 -5.74 -7.42 -15.33
C ASN A 171 -4.36 -6.75 -15.40
N LEU A 172 -3.55 -6.91 -14.35
CA LEU A 172 -2.42 -6.02 -14.09
C LEU A 172 -1.38 -5.98 -15.22
N ASN A 173 -1.11 -7.11 -15.87
CA ASN A 173 -0.15 -7.14 -16.99
C ASN A 173 -0.63 -6.37 -18.20
N GLU A 174 -1.93 -6.43 -18.50
CA GLU A 174 -2.55 -5.75 -19.65
C GLU A 174 -2.63 -4.25 -19.38
N ASP A 175 -3.14 -3.88 -18.20
CA ASP A 175 -3.24 -2.48 -17.78
C ASP A 175 -1.85 -1.82 -17.69
N PHE A 176 -0.86 -2.54 -17.14
CA PHE A 176 0.51 -2.03 -17.07
C PHE A 176 1.14 -1.89 -18.46
N LYS A 177 0.89 -2.84 -19.37
CA LYS A 177 1.38 -2.75 -20.75
C LYS A 177 0.82 -1.51 -21.44
N SER A 178 -0.49 -1.25 -21.32
CA SER A 178 -1.11 -0.05 -21.88
C SER A 178 -0.50 1.22 -21.30
N PHE A 179 -0.32 1.28 -19.99
CA PHE A 179 0.35 2.40 -19.31
C PHE A 179 1.80 2.59 -19.79
N ALA A 180 2.55 1.49 -19.93
CA ALA A 180 3.94 1.53 -20.38
C ALA A 180 4.04 1.99 -21.83
N ASP A 181 3.12 1.56 -22.70
CA ASP A 181 3.05 2.00 -24.09
C ASP A 181 2.74 3.51 -24.19
N ASP A 182 1.78 4.02 -23.41
CA ASP A 182 1.45 5.45 -23.37
C ASP A 182 2.63 6.34 -22.95
N LEU A 183 3.45 5.85 -22.01
CA LEU A 183 4.62 6.56 -21.51
C LEU A 183 5.92 6.22 -22.24
N ASN A 184 5.87 5.40 -23.29
CA ASN A 184 7.02 4.90 -24.02
C ASN A 184 8.11 4.29 -23.09
N LEU A 185 7.67 3.54 -22.08
CA LEU A 185 8.58 2.84 -21.18
C LEU A 185 9.19 1.61 -21.88
N ASN A 186 10.48 1.39 -21.65
CA ASN A 186 11.17 0.21 -22.19
C ASN A 186 10.63 -1.10 -21.58
N GLN A 187 10.26 -1.07 -20.30
CA GLN A 187 9.70 -2.22 -19.60
C GLN A 187 8.19 -2.31 -19.84
N LYS A 188 7.75 -3.36 -20.53
CA LYS A 188 6.33 -3.57 -20.87
C LYS A 188 5.66 -4.74 -20.13
N SER A 189 6.42 -5.51 -19.36
CA SER A 189 5.92 -6.66 -18.62
C SER A 189 6.25 -6.57 -17.14
N LEU A 190 5.41 -7.17 -16.30
CA LEU A 190 5.66 -7.24 -14.86
C LEU A 190 6.22 -8.59 -14.47
N ASP A 191 7.34 -8.56 -13.77
CA ASP A 191 7.86 -9.74 -13.10
C ASP A 191 7.00 -10.08 -11.88
N LYS A 192 6.72 -11.37 -11.67
CA LYS A 192 6.02 -11.85 -10.48
C LYS A 192 6.99 -11.90 -9.30
N ILE A 193 7.03 -10.83 -8.51
CA ILE A 193 7.96 -10.71 -7.37
C ILE A 193 7.27 -11.12 -6.08
N GLY A 194 7.78 -12.17 -5.42
CA GLY A 194 7.37 -12.55 -4.06
C GLY A 194 5.97 -13.18 -3.94
N ALA A 195 5.32 -13.53 -5.04
CA ALA A 195 4.05 -14.25 -5.03
C ALA A 195 4.29 -15.78 -5.04
N LYS A 196 3.89 -16.48 -3.97
CA LYS A 196 3.56 -17.92 -4.10
C LYS A 196 2.41 -18.03 -5.11
N LYS A 197 2.44 -19.00 -6.04
CA LYS A 197 1.36 -19.24 -7.02
C LYS A 197 0.01 -19.27 -6.29
N ARG A 198 -0.74 -18.16 -6.29
CA ARG A 198 -2.12 -18.11 -5.81
C ARG A 198 -3.02 -18.22 -7.03
N ASN A 199 -3.92 -19.20 -7.02
CA ASN A 199 -5.10 -19.15 -7.88
C ASN A 199 -5.99 -18.02 -7.36
N HIS A 200 -6.08 -16.93 -8.11
CA HIS A 200 -6.85 -15.74 -7.75
C HIS A 200 -8.32 -16.08 -7.49
N ASN A 201 -8.90 -17.06 -8.20
CA ASN A 201 -10.29 -17.48 -7.99
C ASN A 201 -10.56 -18.20 -6.66
N ASN A 202 -9.54 -18.44 -5.82
CA ASN A 202 -9.69 -19.21 -4.58
C ASN A 202 -10.05 -18.36 -3.35
N TYR A 203 -10.10 -17.01 -3.46
CA TYR A 203 -10.44 -16.17 -2.29
C TYR A 203 -11.86 -16.45 -1.79
N ARG A 204 -12.80 -16.78 -2.68
CA ARG A 204 -14.20 -17.04 -2.31
C ARG A 204 -14.36 -18.17 -1.29
N LYS A 205 -13.43 -19.13 -1.25
CA LYS A 205 -13.45 -20.25 -0.28
C LYS A 205 -13.17 -19.84 1.16
N TYR A 206 -12.63 -18.65 1.37
CA TYR A 206 -12.39 -18.11 2.70
C TYR A 206 -13.66 -17.49 3.32
N TYR A 207 -14.67 -17.18 2.49
CA TYR A 207 -15.82 -16.39 2.90
C TYR A 207 -17.02 -17.24 3.30
N CYS A 208 -17.60 -16.87 4.43
CA CYS A 208 -18.97 -17.14 4.83
C CYS A 208 -19.79 -15.85 4.72
N ASP A 209 -21.10 -15.91 4.94
CA ASP A 209 -21.95 -14.71 4.79
C ASP A 209 -21.64 -13.61 5.81
N GLU A 210 -21.16 -13.98 6.99
CA GLU A 210 -20.72 -13.02 8.01
C GLU A 210 -19.46 -12.26 7.57
N SER A 211 -18.44 -12.97 7.08
CA SER A 211 -17.20 -12.33 6.61
C SER A 211 -17.41 -11.48 5.35
N LYS A 212 -18.39 -11.81 4.49
CA LYS A 212 -18.77 -10.95 3.37
C LYS A 212 -19.32 -9.60 3.85
N LYS A 213 -20.25 -9.63 4.82
CA LYS A 213 -20.85 -8.41 5.38
C LYS A 213 -19.81 -7.48 5.99
N ILE A 214 -18.81 -8.04 6.70
CA ILE A 214 -17.70 -7.25 7.26
C ILE A 214 -16.95 -6.51 6.14
N ILE A 215 -16.66 -7.18 5.02
CA ILE A 215 -15.97 -6.54 3.88
C ILE A 215 -16.87 -5.52 3.18
N GLU A 216 -18.16 -5.82 3.00
CA GLU A 216 -19.13 -4.91 2.39
C GLU A 216 -19.27 -3.61 3.19
N GLU A 217 -19.28 -3.70 4.52
CA GLU A 217 -19.36 -2.54 5.39
C GLU A 217 -18.02 -1.78 5.43
N TYR A 218 -16.92 -2.48 5.71
CA TYR A 218 -15.62 -1.85 5.93
C TYR A 218 -15.02 -1.26 4.65
N PHE A 219 -15.20 -1.94 3.52
CA PHE A 219 -14.65 -1.54 2.21
C PHE A 219 -15.74 -1.00 1.27
N LYS A 220 -16.87 -0.52 1.80
CA LYS A 220 -17.99 0.03 1.01
C LYS A 220 -17.51 1.02 -0.07
N ASP A 221 -16.73 2.01 0.33
CA ASP A 221 -16.17 3.01 -0.57
C ASP A 221 -15.33 2.40 -1.70
N ASP A 222 -14.54 1.36 -1.41
CA ASP A 222 -13.73 0.70 -2.44
C ASP A 222 -14.59 -0.09 -3.42
N LEU A 223 -15.65 -0.74 -2.92
CA LEU A 223 -16.59 -1.47 -3.75
C LEU A 223 -17.34 -0.52 -4.69
N GLU A 224 -17.79 0.62 -4.18
CA GLU A 224 -18.51 1.64 -4.96
C GLU A 224 -17.57 2.36 -5.94
N ASN A 225 -16.48 2.96 -5.46
CA ASN A 225 -15.58 3.79 -6.27
C ASN A 225 -14.88 3.00 -7.39
N PHE A 226 -14.61 1.72 -7.19
CA PHE A 226 -13.90 0.88 -8.17
C PHE A 226 -14.78 -0.18 -8.82
N SER A 227 -16.09 -0.14 -8.55
CA SER A 227 -17.12 -1.03 -9.11
C SER A 227 -16.79 -2.51 -8.93
N TYR A 228 -16.35 -2.88 -7.73
CA TYR A 228 -16.08 -4.27 -7.39
C TYR A 228 -17.31 -4.92 -6.77
N THR A 229 -17.51 -6.19 -7.10
CA THR A 229 -18.50 -7.06 -6.48
C THR A 229 -17.83 -8.33 -5.99
N PHE A 230 -18.53 -9.08 -5.13
CA PHE A 230 -18.03 -10.34 -4.60
C PHE A 230 -17.68 -11.34 -5.68
#